data_AF-A0A7J8RZZ9-F1
#
_entry.id   AF-A0A7J8RZZ9-F1
#
_cell.length_a   1.000
_cell.length_b   1.000
_cell.length_c   1.000
_cell.angle_alpha   90.00
_cell.angle_beta   90.00
_cell.angle_gamma   90.00
#
_symmetry.space_group_name_H-M   'P 1'
#
loop_
_entity.id
_entity.type
_entity.pdbx_description
1 polymer ?
#
loop_
_entity_poly.entity_id
_entity_poly.type
_entity_poly.pdbx_seq_one_letter_code
_entity_poly.pdbx_strand_id
1 'polypeptide(L)'
;MSSTEEGGGTVGAPGRAVSTDQTIINNNPLETIIPIQCTNFLLSNGELENLRSLDEAFNGNQLEPTAKPLIQRVPSTLGRHKDFRKYFKPKVISIGPLHHDDPTLHGSEKLKLKLAAHFVKNIGVNKETLYNNMKTEINDLKKCYDPKELEKYSNDDEKLAWMFFVDGCAILQAIYMRYGNDDVDDQDNDHMSNELSIKNDLLTYVYLDLFLLENQLPFRVLKLLTSWSENGEKFMKAIKRFIDDNVITPAEMKEPQSHQQDRFCSSERWQQQEEEPIHLLNLLRRRLLSRKEEKRKPWRHCRFCTRLFRYLINRSNQTRTRRHHSHTFRNVKELKNAGIWLKASETSCLTDISFNRIFFVGKLWLPPITVDDSTGPKFMNLIAHEMCPDFDNDFTVTSYICFLDSLIDEAEDVKDLRDAGILYNGLGSDEEVAKLFNKMNTDLVPSPTIYNGVKRQIHNHCKNMWINYAAQAYHTHFRSPWTFLAFVGAIAALLLSALQTYYTIHQPK
;
A
#
# COMPACT_ATOMS: atom_id res chain seq x y z
N MET A 1 -28.61 49.39 -67.79
CA MET A 1 -29.73 48.43 -67.88
C MET A 1 -30.25 48.28 -66.45
N SER A 2 -31.21 49.10 -66.03
CA SER A 2 -32.66 48.93 -66.25
C SER A 2 -33.16 47.71 -65.45
N SER A 3 -33.70 47.89 -64.23
CA SER A 3 -35.12 48.24 -63.93
C SER A 3 -36.04 47.11 -64.41
N THR A 4 -36.88 46.46 -63.60
CA THR A 4 -37.94 46.96 -62.68
C THR A 4 -38.21 45.94 -61.53
N GLU A 5 -38.83 46.17 -60.35
CA GLU A 5 -40.08 46.90 -59.96
C GLU A 5 -41.36 46.28 -60.59
N GLU A 6 -42.53 46.06 -59.95
CA GLU A 6 -43.11 46.18 -58.59
C GLU A 6 -44.08 44.97 -58.38
N GLY A 7 -44.45 44.51 -57.17
CA GLY A 7 -45.63 44.95 -56.37
C GLY A 7 -46.89 44.07 -56.61
N GLY A 8 -47.78 43.76 -55.65
CA GLY A 8 -47.79 43.98 -54.19
C GLY A 8 -49.12 43.53 -53.52
N GLY A 9 -49.10 43.30 -52.19
CA GLY A 9 -50.28 43.06 -51.31
C GLY A 9 -50.87 41.64 -51.32
N THR A 10 -51.48 41.07 -50.26
CA THR A 10 -51.70 41.42 -48.83
C THR A 10 -51.96 40.08 -48.06
N VAL A 11 -52.06 39.90 -46.73
CA VAL A 11 -51.98 40.75 -45.51
C VAL A 11 -51.62 39.84 -44.30
N GLY A 12 -51.21 40.38 -43.13
CA GLY A 12 -51.22 39.63 -41.84
C GLY A 12 -49.98 39.79 -40.95
N ALA A 13 -50.16 40.32 -39.74
CA ALA A 13 -49.14 40.51 -38.69
C ALA A 13 -49.81 40.48 -37.29
N PRO A 14 -49.08 40.50 -36.15
CA PRO A 14 -47.65 40.29 -35.93
C PRO A 14 -47.33 39.18 -34.89
N GLY A 15 -46.14 38.57 -34.98
CA GLY A 15 -45.61 37.64 -33.96
C GLY A 15 -44.28 38.16 -33.38
N ARG A 16 -44.32 38.83 -32.23
CA ARG A 16 -43.15 39.45 -31.57
C ARG A 16 -42.56 38.49 -30.53
N ALA A 17 -41.47 37.80 -30.86
CA ALA A 17 -40.70 37.00 -29.91
C ALA A 17 -39.41 37.73 -29.53
N VAL A 18 -39.16 37.86 -28.23
CA VAL A 18 -38.03 38.60 -27.63
C VAL A 18 -37.05 37.60 -27.00
N SER A 19 -35.78 37.97 -26.97
CA SER A 19 -34.70 37.24 -26.30
C SER A 19 -34.95 37.03 -24.80
N THR A 20 -34.61 35.86 -24.27
CA THR A 20 -34.12 35.71 -22.89
C THR A 20 -33.23 34.48 -22.74
N ASP A 21 -32.22 34.60 -21.90
CA ASP A 21 -31.23 33.57 -21.59
C ASP A 21 -31.83 32.24 -21.10
N GLN A 22 -31.21 31.14 -21.51
CA GLN A 22 -31.32 29.87 -20.77
C GLN A 22 -30.19 29.78 -19.76
N THR A 23 -30.53 30.04 -18.50
CA THR A 23 -29.66 29.81 -17.35
C THR A 23 -29.27 28.34 -17.25
N ILE A 24 -27.97 28.06 -17.37
CA ILE A 24 -27.39 26.76 -17.04
C ILE A 24 -27.45 26.60 -15.52
N ILE A 25 -28.36 25.75 -15.04
CA ILE A 25 -28.49 25.43 -13.62
C ILE A 25 -27.28 24.58 -13.22
N ASN A 26 -26.33 25.20 -12.51
CA ASN A 26 -25.17 24.52 -11.96
C ASN A 26 -25.57 23.88 -10.61
N ASN A 27 -25.85 22.58 -10.62
CA ASN A 27 -26.28 21.85 -9.42
C ASN A 27 -25.11 21.60 -8.44
N ASN A 28 -24.79 22.59 -7.62
CA ASN A 28 -23.96 22.38 -6.43
C ASN A 28 -24.78 21.67 -5.33
N PRO A 29 -24.31 20.55 -4.76
CA PRO A 29 -25.05 19.80 -3.73
C PRO A 29 -24.82 20.40 -2.33
N LEU A 30 -25.15 21.68 -2.12
CA LEU A 30 -24.86 22.38 -0.87
C LEU A 30 -25.87 23.46 -0.47
N GLU A 31 -27.16 23.21 -0.73
CA GLU A 31 -28.25 24.01 -0.14
C GLU A 31 -29.45 23.12 0.22
N THR A 32 -29.44 22.57 1.44
CA THR A 32 -30.64 22.02 2.08
C THR A 32 -30.57 22.23 3.59
N ILE A 33 -30.27 23.46 4.00
CA ILE A 33 -30.60 23.93 5.34
C ILE A 33 -32.12 24.00 5.39
N ILE A 34 -32.77 23.02 6.04
CA ILE A 34 -34.21 23.09 6.31
C ILE A 34 -34.41 24.15 7.40
N PRO A 35 -35.06 25.29 7.12
CA PRO A 35 -35.26 26.32 8.14
C PRO A 35 -36.32 25.83 9.12
N ILE A 36 -35.88 25.27 10.24
CA ILE A 36 -36.75 25.06 11.39
C ILE A 36 -37.12 26.44 11.92
N GLN A 37 -38.42 26.75 11.99
CA GLN A 37 -38.91 27.96 12.65
C GLN A 37 -38.72 27.85 14.17
N CYS A 38 -37.48 28.03 14.62
CA CYS A 38 -37.15 28.19 16.02
C CYS A 38 -36.96 29.68 16.34
N THR A 39 -37.91 30.19 17.12
CA THR A 39 -37.71 31.14 18.24
C THR A 39 -36.46 32.02 18.21
N ASN A 40 -36.64 33.34 18.21
CA ASN A 40 -35.59 34.36 18.31
C ASN A 40 -34.54 34.05 19.40
N PHE A 41 -33.44 33.42 19.03
CA PHE A 41 -32.26 33.28 19.87
C PHE A 41 -31.46 34.58 19.81
N LEU A 42 -31.49 35.35 20.90
CA LEU A 42 -30.59 36.49 21.10
C LEU A 42 -29.20 35.97 21.44
N LEU A 43 -28.45 35.60 20.41
CA LEU A 43 -27.03 35.25 20.54
C LEU A 43 -26.23 36.50 20.92
N SER A 44 -25.36 36.36 21.90
CA SER A 44 -24.36 37.38 22.23
C SER A 44 -23.32 37.51 21.12
N ASN A 45 -22.62 38.65 21.08
CA ASN A 45 -21.56 38.87 20.09
C ASN A 45 -20.45 37.80 20.16
N GLY A 46 -20.18 37.24 21.35
CA GLY A 46 -19.21 36.14 21.51
C GLY A 46 -19.70 34.81 20.93
N GLU A 47 -20.99 34.50 21.07
CA GLU A 47 -21.58 33.32 20.42
C GLU A 47 -21.63 33.48 18.90
N LEU A 48 -21.89 34.70 18.41
CA LEU A 48 -21.93 34.98 16.98
C LEU A 48 -20.52 34.91 16.34
N GLU A 49 -19.47 35.30 17.06
CA GLU A 49 -18.08 35.12 16.64
C GLU A 49 -17.65 33.66 16.69
N ASN A 50 -18.08 32.90 17.71
CA ASN A 50 -17.87 31.44 17.75
C ASN A 50 -18.54 30.74 16.55
N LEU A 51 -19.74 31.17 16.14
CA LEU A 51 -20.40 30.64 14.95
C LEU A 51 -19.65 31.02 13.66
N ARG A 52 -19.17 32.26 13.53
CA ARG A 52 -18.29 32.65 12.42
C ARG A 52 -17.02 31.81 12.34
N SER A 53 -16.44 31.42 13.48
CA SER A 53 -15.28 30.51 13.48
C SER A 53 -15.59 29.13 12.87
N LEU A 54 -16.86 28.69 12.84
CA LEU A 54 -17.29 27.49 12.13
C LEU A 54 -17.39 27.73 10.62
N ASP A 55 -17.90 28.88 10.19
CA ASP A 55 -17.93 29.27 8.76
C ASP A 55 -16.50 29.46 8.22
N GLU A 56 -15.61 30.06 9.00
CA GLU A 56 -14.18 30.17 8.70
C GLU A 56 -13.49 28.81 8.68
N ALA A 57 -13.82 27.88 9.58
CA ALA A 57 -13.32 26.51 9.55
C ALA A 57 -13.88 25.66 8.39
N PHE A 58 -15.05 26.02 7.84
CA PHE A 58 -15.62 25.38 6.65
C PHE A 58 -14.95 25.85 5.36
N ASN A 59 -14.53 27.12 5.32
CA ASN A 59 -13.81 27.72 4.18
C ASN A 59 -12.29 27.55 4.26
N GLY A 60 -11.74 27.42 5.47
CA GLY A 60 -10.31 27.23 5.74
C GLY A 60 -9.88 25.78 5.63
N ASN A 61 -8.92 25.49 4.76
CA ASN A 61 -8.29 24.18 4.56
C ASN A 61 -9.19 23.11 3.91
N GLN A 62 -9.89 23.45 2.82
CA GLN A 62 -9.97 22.47 1.74
C GLN A 62 -8.54 22.28 1.20
N LEU A 63 -7.87 21.23 1.67
CA LEU A 63 -6.67 20.70 1.04
C LEU A 63 -7.03 20.42 -0.42
N GLU A 64 -6.40 21.16 -1.34
CA GLU A 64 -6.57 20.94 -2.78
C GLU A 64 -6.37 19.45 -3.07
N PRO A 65 -7.38 18.72 -3.63
CA PRO A 65 -7.33 17.26 -3.80
C PRO A 65 -6.23 16.73 -4.75
N THR A 66 -5.34 17.62 -5.20
CA THR A 66 -4.23 17.38 -6.13
C THR A 66 -2.87 17.78 -5.54
N ALA A 67 -2.82 18.28 -4.30
CA ALA A 67 -1.57 18.61 -3.62
C ALA A 67 -0.77 17.34 -3.31
N LYS A 68 0.54 17.36 -3.59
CA LYS A 68 1.42 16.25 -3.22
C LYS A 68 1.61 16.24 -1.69
N PRO A 69 1.48 15.08 -1.03
CA PRO A 69 1.72 14.97 0.41
C PRO A 69 3.13 15.41 0.80
N LEU A 70 3.25 16.01 1.97
CA LEU A 70 4.43 16.69 2.48
C LEU A 70 5.22 15.81 3.45
N ILE A 71 6.54 15.99 3.46
CA ILE A 71 7.44 15.45 4.47
C ILE A 71 7.22 16.24 5.76
N GLN A 72 6.81 15.55 6.81
CA GLN A 72 6.38 16.12 8.09
C GLN A 72 6.59 15.11 9.22
N ARG A 73 6.31 15.52 10.47
CA ARG A 73 6.41 14.63 11.64
C ARG A 73 5.29 13.61 11.74
N VAL A 74 5.55 12.53 12.48
CA VAL A 74 4.58 11.47 12.74
C VAL A 74 3.36 12.04 13.47
N PRO A 75 2.14 11.75 13.01
CA PRO A 75 0.91 12.21 13.66
C PRO A 75 0.90 11.93 15.17
N SER A 76 0.55 12.95 15.96
CA SER A 76 0.65 12.89 17.43
C SER A 76 -0.24 11.82 18.08
N THR A 77 -1.18 11.24 17.34
CA THR A 77 -1.98 10.08 17.71
C THR A 77 -1.10 8.84 17.90
N LEU A 78 -0.32 8.45 16.89
CA LEU A 78 0.65 7.34 16.97
C LEU A 78 1.79 7.65 17.95
N GLY A 79 2.27 8.90 17.96
CA GLY A 79 3.37 9.36 18.81
C GLY A 79 3.08 9.33 20.33
N ARG A 80 1.85 9.04 20.78
CA ARG A 80 1.52 8.92 22.22
C ARG A 80 1.92 7.56 22.80
N HIS A 81 1.91 6.49 22.00
CA HIS A 81 2.30 5.17 22.48
C HIS A 81 3.80 5.10 22.76
N LYS A 82 4.17 5.07 24.05
CA LYS A 82 5.57 5.03 24.53
C LYS A 82 6.37 3.91 23.88
N ASP A 83 5.71 2.77 23.65
CA ASP A 83 6.26 1.59 23.01
C ASP A 83 6.71 1.78 21.56
N PHE A 84 6.04 2.67 20.81
CA PHE A 84 6.31 2.90 19.39
C PHE A 84 7.13 4.16 19.11
N ARG A 85 7.32 5.06 20.09
CA ARG A 85 8.21 6.23 19.95
C ARG A 85 9.62 5.87 19.46
N LYS A 86 10.14 4.70 19.86
CA LYS A 86 11.45 4.18 19.43
C LYS A 86 11.52 3.76 17.96
N TYR A 87 10.38 3.60 17.28
CA TYR A 87 10.29 3.21 15.87
C TYR A 87 10.27 4.40 14.92
N PHE A 88 10.09 5.62 15.43
CA PHE A 88 10.02 6.85 14.63
C PHE A 88 11.31 7.69 14.69
N LYS A 89 12.33 7.23 15.43
CA LYS A 89 13.60 7.93 15.60
C LYS A 89 14.74 7.20 14.89
N PRO A 90 15.61 7.90 14.15
CA PRO A 90 16.84 7.33 13.61
C PRO A 90 17.76 6.86 14.74
N LYS A 91 18.60 5.87 14.43
CA LYS A 91 19.55 5.25 15.38
C LYS A 91 21.01 5.59 15.05
N VAL A 92 21.31 5.89 13.79
CA VAL A 92 22.67 6.05 13.25
C VAL A 92 22.80 7.29 12.38
N ILE A 93 21.82 7.57 11.51
CA ILE A 93 21.95 8.58 10.46
C ILE A 93 20.72 9.51 10.39
N SER A 94 20.96 10.81 10.57
CA SER A 94 19.98 11.87 10.36
C SER A 94 19.98 12.32 8.92
N ILE A 95 18.83 12.18 8.26
CA ILE A 95 18.57 12.51 6.87
C ILE A 95 17.51 13.60 6.83
N GLY A 96 17.86 14.75 6.24
CA GLY A 96 16.97 15.91 6.16
C GLY A 96 16.84 16.68 7.48
N PRO A 97 15.97 17.71 7.50
CA PRO A 97 16.04 18.78 8.49
C PRO A 97 15.46 18.41 9.87
N LEU A 98 14.55 17.43 9.93
CA LEU A 98 13.76 17.10 11.12
C LEU A 98 14.57 16.48 12.27
N HIS A 99 15.66 15.77 11.94
CA HIS A 99 16.59 15.13 12.90
C HIS A 99 18.04 15.62 12.75
N HIS A 100 18.30 16.62 11.90
CA HIS A 100 19.66 17.05 11.57
C HIS A 100 20.51 17.36 12.81
N ASP A 101 19.97 18.13 13.76
CA ASP A 101 20.64 18.54 14.99
C ASP A 101 20.33 17.62 16.21
N ASP A 102 19.83 16.40 16.03
CA ASP A 102 19.58 15.49 17.17
C ASP A 102 20.92 15.11 17.85
N PRO A 103 21.17 15.52 19.10
CA PRO A 103 22.45 15.34 19.74
C PRO A 103 22.77 13.88 20.05
N THR A 104 21.78 12.97 19.97
CA THR A 104 21.99 11.53 20.22
C THR A 104 22.67 10.81 19.05
N LEU A 105 22.65 11.39 17.84
CA LEU A 105 23.19 10.79 16.61
C LEU A 105 24.70 11.07 16.45
N HIS A 106 25.47 10.74 17.48
CA HIS A 106 26.92 10.94 17.51
C HIS A 106 27.60 10.26 16.30
N GLY A 107 28.24 11.05 15.45
CA GLY A 107 28.96 10.55 14.27
C GLY A 107 28.13 10.44 12.99
N SER A 108 26.81 10.70 13.02
CA SER A 108 25.96 10.79 11.82
C SER A 108 26.60 11.67 10.74
N GLU A 109 26.95 12.92 11.07
CA GLU A 109 27.54 13.86 10.11
C GLU A 109 28.88 13.38 9.53
N LYS A 110 29.73 12.74 10.36
CA LYS A 110 31.01 12.18 9.90
C LYS A 110 30.79 11.00 8.95
N LEU A 111 29.80 10.16 9.20
CA LEU A 111 29.42 9.04 8.33
C LEU A 111 28.86 9.56 7.01
N LYS A 112 27.96 10.55 7.05
CA LYS A 112 27.37 11.19 5.86
C LYS A 112 28.42 11.84 4.97
N LEU A 113 29.32 12.65 5.52
CA LEU A 113 30.42 13.26 4.77
C LEU A 113 31.33 12.20 4.13
N LYS A 114 31.58 11.07 4.81
CA LYS A 114 32.36 9.96 4.23
C LYS A 114 31.62 9.29 3.05
N LEU A 115 30.35 8.96 3.22
CA LEU A 115 29.52 8.37 2.16
C LEU A 115 29.39 9.33 0.96
N ALA A 116 29.13 10.62 1.22
CA ALA A 116 29.00 11.65 0.20
C ALA A 116 30.31 11.87 -0.59
N ALA A 117 31.47 11.82 0.07
CA ALA A 117 32.76 11.90 -0.62
C ALA A 117 32.98 10.72 -1.59
N HIS A 118 32.55 9.51 -1.21
CA HIS A 118 32.61 8.35 -2.10
C HIS A 118 31.58 8.44 -3.24
N PHE A 119 30.35 8.93 -2.99
CA PHE A 119 29.39 9.21 -4.06
C PHE A 119 29.98 10.14 -5.12
N VAL A 120 30.52 11.28 -4.69
CA VAL A 120 31.13 12.30 -5.56
C VAL A 120 32.30 11.73 -6.36
N LYS A 121 33.15 10.88 -5.75
CA LYS A 121 34.24 10.17 -6.44
C LYS A 121 33.71 9.23 -7.53
N ASN A 122 32.59 8.54 -7.28
CA ASN A 122 32.06 7.47 -8.12
C ASN A 122 31.11 7.95 -9.24
N ILE A 123 30.35 9.02 -9.01
CA ILE A 123 29.38 9.55 -9.98
C ILE A 123 30.06 10.21 -11.19
N GLY A 124 31.31 10.66 -11.07
CA GLY A 124 32.09 11.25 -12.17
C GLY A 124 31.69 12.67 -12.58
N VAL A 125 30.86 13.35 -11.78
CA VAL A 125 30.43 14.74 -11.97
C VAL A 125 31.12 15.62 -10.94
N ASN A 126 31.48 16.85 -11.33
CA ASN A 126 32.13 17.75 -10.40
C ASN A 126 31.22 18.15 -9.22
N LYS A 127 31.77 18.19 -8.01
CA LYS A 127 31.02 18.43 -6.78
C LYS A 127 30.38 19.82 -6.73
N GLU A 128 31.06 20.85 -7.22
CA GLU A 128 30.48 22.20 -7.31
C GLU A 128 29.29 22.24 -8.27
N THR A 129 29.30 21.45 -9.35
CA THR A 129 28.16 21.33 -10.28
C THR A 129 26.96 20.67 -9.59
N LEU A 130 27.16 19.54 -8.92
CA LEU A 130 26.10 18.85 -8.19
C LEU A 130 25.49 19.72 -7.07
N TYR A 131 26.34 20.44 -6.33
CA TYR A 131 25.89 21.35 -5.28
C TYR A 131 25.15 22.58 -5.84
N ASN A 132 25.65 23.19 -6.92
CA ASN A 132 24.97 24.33 -7.55
C ASN A 132 23.58 23.93 -8.09
N ASN A 133 23.43 22.73 -8.64
CA ASN A 133 22.12 22.21 -9.05
C ASN A 133 21.16 22.08 -7.86
N MET A 134 21.66 21.66 -6.69
CA MET A 134 20.87 21.61 -5.45
C MET A 134 20.45 23.01 -4.98
N LYS A 135 21.35 24.01 -5.08
CA LYS A 135 21.03 25.42 -4.77
C LYS A 135 19.98 25.99 -5.72
N THR A 136 20.03 25.67 -7.02
CA THR A 136 19.05 26.15 -8.01
C THR A 136 17.64 25.65 -7.72
N GLU A 137 17.48 24.38 -7.35
CA GLU A 137 16.17 23.75 -7.14
C GLU A 137 15.65 23.89 -5.68
N ILE A 138 16.40 24.54 -4.77
CA ILE A 138 16.10 24.55 -3.33
C ILE A 138 14.68 25.05 -3.00
N ASN A 139 14.20 26.05 -3.73
CA ASN A 139 12.85 26.61 -3.54
C ASN A 139 11.73 25.64 -3.89
N ASP A 140 11.94 24.72 -4.82
CA ASP A 140 10.97 23.66 -5.14
C ASP A 140 11.10 22.48 -4.18
N LEU A 141 12.32 22.15 -3.76
CA LEU A 141 12.56 21.11 -2.76
C LEU A 141 11.98 21.48 -1.37
N LYS A 142 11.95 22.77 -1.01
CA LYS A 142 11.28 23.30 0.19
C LYS A 142 9.76 23.06 0.18
N LYS A 143 9.11 23.08 -0.99
CA LYS A 143 7.66 22.84 -1.14
C LYS A 143 7.25 21.41 -0.85
N CYS A 144 8.20 20.48 -0.69
CA CYS A 144 7.95 19.09 -0.33
C CYS A 144 7.85 18.84 1.18
N TYR A 145 7.91 19.87 2.03
CA TYR A 145 7.81 19.77 3.50
C TYR A 145 6.66 20.61 4.05
N ASP A 146 6.14 20.29 5.25
CA ASP A 146 5.33 21.26 6.02
C ASP A 146 6.23 22.48 6.32
N PRO A 147 5.82 23.71 5.96
CA PRO A 147 6.59 24.92 6.23
C PRO A 147 7.07 25.07 7.68
N LYS A 148 6.34 24.54 8.66
CA LYS A 148 6.72 24.57 10.08
C LYS A 148 7.99 23.77 10.37
N GLU A 149 8.21 22.64 9.69
CA GLU A 149 9.41 21.83 9.88
C GLU A 149 10.66 22.50 9.27
N LEU A 150 10.46 23.48 8.39
CA LEU A 150 11.53 24.29 7.78
C LEU A 150 11.70 25.68 8.41
N GLU A 151 10.92 26.05 9.43
CA GLU A 151 10.93 27.39 10.02
C GLU A 151 12.36 27.82 10.44
N LYS A 152 13.12 26.89 11.05
CA LYS A 152 14.53 27.06 11.44
C LYS A 152 15.47 27.43 10.28
N TYR A 153 15.13 27.06 9.04
CA TYR A 153 15.93 27.24 7.83
C TYR A 153 15.37 28.34 6.91
N SER A 154 14.34 29.09 7.34
CA SER A 154 13.64 30.07 6.51
C SER A 154 14.55 31.11 5.83
N ASN A 155 15.66 31.48 6.50
CA ASN A 155 16.64 32.47 6.05
C ASN A 155 18.00 31.86 5.66
N ASP A 156 18.12 30.53 5.58
CA ASP A 156 19.39 29.81 5.40
C ASP A 156 19.26 28.67 4.37
N ASP A 157 18.92 29.07 3.14
CA ASP A 157 18.82 28.16 2.00
C ASP A 157 20.16 27.53 1.63
N GLU A 158 21.29 28.15 1.98
CA GLU A 158 22.62 27.57 1.74
C GLU A 158 22.86 26.36 2.65
N LYS A 159 22.56 26.47 3.96
CA LYS A 159 22.62 25.33 4.88
C LYS A 159 21.65 24.22 4.49
N LEU A 160 20.43 24.56 4.05
CA LEU A 160 19.44 23.57 3.62
C LEU A 160 19.87 22.86 2.32
N ALA A 161 20.38 23.60 1.33
CA ALA A 161 20.92 23.01 0.10
C ALA A 161 22.15 22.14 0.36
N TRP A 162 23.05 22.55 1.27
CA TRP A 162 24.20 21.74 1.66
C TRP A 162 23.77 20.44 2.35
N MET A 163 22.79 20.51 3.24
CA MET A 163 22.20 19.34 3.88
C MET A 163 21.60 18.37 2.86
N PHE A 164 20.75 18.85 1.94
CA PHE A 164 20.14 17.98 0.92
C PHE A 164 21.18 17.37 -0.03
N PHE A 165 22.24 18.12 -0.35
CA PHE A 165 23.37 17.62 -1.12
C PHE A 165 24.10 16.49 -0.38
N VAL A 166 24.58 16.72 0.85
CA VAL A 166 25.34 15.74 1.64
C VAL A 166 24.49 14.50 1.95
N ASP A 167 23.27 14.70 2.44
CA ASP A 167 22.37 13.62 2.85
C ASP A 167 21.91 12.79 1.64
N GLY A 168 21.60 13.44 0.52
CA GLY A 168 21.24 12.77 -0.74
C GLY A 168 22.39 11.93 -1.32
N CYS A 169 23.61 12.47 -1.30
CA CYS A 169 24.81 11.72 -1.68
C CYS A 169 25.06 10.53 -0.74
N ALA A 170 24.84 10.70 0.57
CA ALA A 170 25.01 9.65 1.56
C ALA A 170 24.02 8.49 1.37
N ILE A 171 22.74 8.78 1.08
CA ILE A 171 21.71 7.79 0.73
C ILE A 171 22.14 6.96 -0.48
N LEU A 172 22.53 7.64 -1.57
CA LEU A 172 22.89 7.00 -2.83
C LEU A 172 24.09 6.07 -2.65
N GLN A 173 25.15 6.53 -1.98
CA GLN A 173 26.32 5.68 -1.73
C GLN A 173 26.02 4.55 -0.75
N ALA A 174 25.30 4.79 0.35
CA ALA A 174 24.98 3.74 1.31
C ALA A 174 24.22 2.58 0.64
N ILE A 175 23.21 2.89 -0.18
CA ILE A 175 22.48 1.87 -0.94
C ILE A 175 23.38 1.22 -2.00
N TYR A 176 24.18 2.00 -2.73
CA TYR A 176 25.09 1.45 -3.75
C TYR A 176 26.13 0.47 -3.18
N MET A 177 26.59 0.66 -1.93
CA MET A 177 27.55 -0.24 -1.29
C MET A 177 27.07 -1.69 -1.13
N ARG A 178 25.75 -1.95 -1.11
CA ARG A 178 25.17 -3.31 -1.01
C ARG A 178 24.40 -3.75 -2.25
N TYR A 179 23.90 -2.81 -3.04
CA TYR A 179 22.99 -3.09 -4.17
C TYR A 179 23.54 -2.60 -5.54
N GLY A 180 24.77 -2.07 -5.57
CA GLY A 180 25.39 -1.45 -6.74
C GLY A 180 26.04 -2.40 -7.73
N ASN A 181 26.42 -3.61 -7.33
CA ASN A 181 27.01 -4.62 -8.21
C ASN A 181 25.92 -5.40 -8.97
N ASP A 182 26.13 -5.59 -10.27
CA ASP A 182 25.25 -6.39 -11.14
C ASP A 182 25.64 -7.87 -11.16
N ASP A 183 26.89 -8.18 -10.84
CA ASP A 183 27.50 -9.51 -10.91
C ASP A 183 27.35 -10.28 -9.60
N VAL A 184 26.92 -11.55 -9.71
CA VAL A 184 26.49 -12.39 -8.58
C VAL A 184 27.63 -13.28 -8.05
N ASP A 185 28.87 -12.81 -8.14
CA ASP A 185 29.99 -13.42 -7.43
C ASP A 185 30.02 -12.83 -6.01
N ASP A 186 29.35 -13.53 -5.09
CA ASP A 186 29.09 -13.17 -3.68
C ASP A 186 30.34 -12.83 -2.82
N GLN A 187 31.54 -12.84 -3.39
CA GLN A 187 32.80 -12.48 -2.72
C GLN A 187 33.10 -10.97 -2.73
N ASP A 188 32.59 -10.18 -3.69
CA ASP A 188 33.00 -8.77 -3.84
C ASP A 188 32.23 -7.76 -2.98
N ASN A 189 31.08 -8.11 -2.40
CA ASN A 189 30.33 -7.20 -1.52
C ASN A 189 31.08 -6.86 -0.22
N ASP A 190 31.96 -7.74 0.27
CA ASP A 190 32.79 -7.45 1.45
C ASP A 190 33.92 -6.45 1.12
N HIS A 191 34.36 -6.36 -0.14
CA HIS A 191 35.44 -5.44 -0.52
C HIS A 191 35.05 -3.96 -0.43
N MET A 192 33.81 -3.59 -0.79
CA MET A 192 33.36 -2.19 -0.77
C MET A 192 33.11 -1.65 0.65
N SER A 193 32.55 -2.46 1.56
CA SER A 193 32.40 -2.09 2.98
C SER A 193 33.75 -2.01 3.69
N ASN A 194 34.68 -2.89 3.34
CA ASN A 194 36.07 -2.84 3.80
C ASN A 194 36.84 -1.60 3.26
N GLU A 195 36.66 -1.17 2.00
CA GLU A 195 37.28 0.07 1.47
C GLU A 195 36.87 1.29 2.30
N LEU A 196 35.58 1.40 2.66
CA LEU A 196 35.11 2.46 3.54
C LEU A 196 35.33 2.16 5.04
N SER A 197 35.78 0.96 5.41
CA SER A 197 35.86 0.50 6.81
C SER A 197 34.56 0.75 7.62
N ILE A 198 33.41 0.69 6.93
CA ILE A 198 32.09 0.82 7.55
C ILE A 198 31.60 -0.61 7.79
N LYS A 199 31.30 -0.93 9.04
CA LYS A 199 30.85 -2.27 9.40
C LYS A 199 29.44 -2.58 8.86
N ASN A 200 29.20 -3.83 8.46
CA ASN A 200 27.94 -4.28 7.86
C ASN A 200 26.74 -4.22 8.82
N ASP A 201 26.97 -4.38 10.14
CA ASP A 201 25.96 -4.17 11.18
C ASP A 201 25.50 -2.70 11.25
N LEU A 202 26.44 -1.75 11.16
CA LEU A 202 26.13 -0.32 11.11
C LEU A 202 25.32 0.05 9.85
N LEU A 203 25.69 -0.50 8.68
CA LEU A 203 24.92 -0.29 7.44
C LEU A 203 23.49 -0.83 7.55
N THR A 204 23.29 -1.94 8.27
CA THR A 204 21.94 -2.50 8.49
C THR A 204 21.04 -1.48 9.22
N TYR A 205 21.56 -0.81 10.25
CA TYR A 205 20.82 0.27 10.92
C TYR A 205 20.64 1.52 10.06
N VAL A 206 21.62 1.89 9.23
CA VAL A 206 21.48 2.96 8.22
C VAL A 206 20.28 2.68 7.32
N TYR A 207 20.13 1.47 6.78
CA TYR A 207 19.00 1.11 5.91
C TYR A 207 17.64 1.18 6.61
N LEU A 208 17.57 0.91 7.91
CA LEU A 208 16.33 1.09 8.70
C LEU A 208 15.99 2.58 8.84
N ASP A 209 16.99 3.41 9.13
CA ASP A 209 16.83 4.85 9.27
C ASP A 209 16.34 5.53 7.97
N LEU A 210 16.65 4.96 6.79
CA LEU A 210 16.19 5.46 5.48
C LEU A 210 14.68 5.28 5.22
N PHE A 211 13.97 4.48 6.02
CA PHE A 211 12.52 4.27 5.90
C PHE A 211 11.71 4.94 7.02
N LEU A 212 12.33 5.80 7.84
CA LEU A 212 11.60 6.54 8.87
C LEU A 212 10.95 7.78 8.27
N LEU A 213 9.68 8.04 8.60
CA LEU A 213 8.90 9.15 8.04
C LEU A 213 9.54 10.51 8.34
N GLU A 214 10.03 10.71 9.56
CA GLU A 214 10.71 11.94 9.99
C GLU A 214 12.15 12.07 9.45
N ASN A 215 12.66 11.10 8.68
CA ASN A 215 14.05 11.00 8.25
C ASN A 215 14.15 10.86 6.72
N GLN A 216 13.40 11.68 5.99
CA GLN A 216 13.26 11.62 4.53
C GLN A 216 13.82 12.87 3.84
N LEU A 217 14.23 12.69 2.58
CA LEU A 217 14.41 13.78 1.61
C LEU A 217 13.40 13.63 0.47
N PRO A 218 13.06 14.73 -0.23
CA PRO A 218 12.31 14.65 -1.48
C PRO A 218 13.05 13.74 -2.47
N PHE A 219 12.35 12.80 -3.09
CA PHE A 219 12.96 11.86 -4.04
C PHE A 219 13.63 12.57 -5.23
N ARG A 220 13.14 13.77 -5.55
CA ARG A 220 13.74 14.73 -6.49
C ARG A 220 15.22 15.00 -6.22
N VAL A 221 15.66 15.05 -4.97
CA VAL A 221 17.08 15.20 -4.58
C VAL A 221 17.92 14.07 -5.19
N LEU A 222 17.46 12.82 -5.07
CA LEU A 222 18.17 11.64 -5.59
C LEU A 222 18.25 11.66 -7.12
N LYS A 223 17.19 12.13 -7.78
CA LYS A 223 17.18 12.31 -9.25
C LYS A 223 18.12 13.44 -9.70
N LEU A 224 18.12 14.58 -9.03
CA LEU A 224 19.00 15.72 -9.34
C LEU A 224 20.50 15.36 -9.17
N LEU A 225 20.83 14.47 -8.24
CA LEU A 225 22.20 13.98 -8.05
C LEU A 225 22.62 12.93 -9.07
N THR A 226 21.68 12.24 -9.71
CA THR A 226 21.95 11.13 -10.65
C THR A 226 21.71 11.47 -12.13
N SER A 227 20.93 12.51 -12.46
CA SER A 227 20.55 12.83 -13.84
C SER A 227 21.68 13.34 -14.75
N TRP A 228 22.88 13.60 -14.21
CA TRP A 228 23.98 14.26 -14.92
C TRP A 228 25.15 13.33 -15.26
N SER A 229 24.98 12.01 -15.11
CA SER A 229 26.01 11.01 -15.40
C SER A 229 25.40 9.68 -15.80
N GLU A 230 26.05 8.98 -16.74
CA GLU A 230 25.73 7.59 -17.09
C GLU A 230 25.87 6.65 -15.87
N ASN A 231 26.79 6.95 -14.94
CA ASN A 231 26.88 6.20 -13.67
C ASN A 231 25.65 6.43 -12.76
N GLY A 232 24.89 7.51 -12.96
CA GLY A 232 23.67 7.78 -12.19
C GLY A 232 22.60 6.71 -12.36
N GLU A 233 22.53 6.06 -13.53
CA GLU A 233 21.62 4.95 -13.76
C GLU A 233 21.93 3.76 -12.83
N LYS A 234 23.22 3.50 -12.55
CA LYS A 234 23.67 2.42 -11.65
C LYS A 234 23.19 2.67 -10.22
N PHE A 235 23.32 3.91 -9.74
CA PHE A 235 22.77 4.31 -8.44
C PHE A 235 21.24 4.14 -8.38
N MET A 236 20.52 4.57 -9.43
CA MET A 236 19.06 4.40 -9.48
C MET A 236 18.63 2.93 -9.59
N LYS A 237 19.41 2.07 -10.25
CA LYS A 237 19.23 0.59 -10.22
C LYS A 237 19.44 0.03 -8.81
N ALA A 238 20.45 0.51 -8.08
CA ALA A 238 20.67 0.13 -6.69
C ALA A 238 19.49 0.55 -5.78
N ILE A 239 18.90 1.74 -5.98
CA ILE A 239 17.65 2.15 -5.31
C ILE A 239 16.50 1.15 -5.59
N LYS A 240 16.30 0.74 -6.85
CA LYS A 240 15.27 -0.27 -7.19
C LYS A 240 15.49 -1.58 -6.45
N ARG A 241 16.73 -2.11 -6.50
CA ARG A 241 17.11 -3.36 -5.80
C ARG A 241 16.91 -3.27 -4.29
N PHE A 242 17.29 -2.16 -3.67
CA PHE A 242 17.08 -1.93 -2.24
C PHE A 242 15.59 -1.95 -1.86
N ILE A 243 14.73 -1.33 -2.68
CA ILE A 243 13.28 -1.32 -2.49
C ILE A 243 12.69 -2.72 -2.72
N ASP A 244 13.15 -3.44 -3.75
CA ASP A 244 12.75 -4.82 -4.02
C ASP A 244 13.17 -5.78 -2.90
N ASP A 245 14.42 -5.73 -2.41
CA ASP A 245 14.93 -6.58 -1.31
C ASP A 245 14.17 -6.37 0.00
N ASN A 246 13.62 -5.16 0.21
CA ASN A 246 12.75 -4.85 1.34
C ASN A 246 11.29 -5.31 1.18
N VAL A 247 10.94 -5.96 0.06
CA VAL A 247 9.60 -6.50 -0.29
C VAL A 247 9.65 -7.97 -0.72
N ILE A 248 10.78 -8.49 -1.19
CA ILE A 248 10.93 -9.88 -1.66
C ILE A 248 10.81 -10.84 -0.49
N THR A 249 9.79 -11.70 -0.56
CA THR A 249 9.69 -12.88 0.32
C THR A 249 10.28 -14.13 -0.34
N PRO A 250 10.62 -15.17 0.44
CA PRO A 250 11.13 -16.44 -0.10
C PRO A 250 10.16 -17.18 -1.05
N ALA A 251 8.89 -16.76 -1.15
CA ALA A 251 7.97 -17.27 -2.16
C ALA A 251 8.38 -16.82 -3.58
N GLU A 252 8.77 -15.56 -3.76
CA GLU A 252 9.24 -15.02 -5.04
C GLU A 252 10.67 -15.50 -5.40
N MET A 253 11.40 -16.09 -4.44
CA MET A 253 12.71 -16.71 -4.67
C MET A 253 12.63 -18.13 -5.26
N LYS A 254 11.45 -18.79 -5.26
CA LYS A 254 11.29 -20.21 -5.64
C LYS A 254 11.10 -20.46 -7.14
N GLU A 255 11.04 -19.44 -7.99
CA GLU A 255 11.01 -19.66 -9.44
C GLU A 255 12.37 -20.19 -9.96
N PRO A 256 12.38 -21.21 -10.84
CA PRO A 256 13.62 -21.80 -11.32
C PRO A 256 14.55 -20.81 -12.01
N GLN A 257 15.86 -20.96 -11.77
CA GLN A 257 16.91 -20.05 -12.23
C GLN A 257 17.09 -19.95 -13.77
N SER A 258 16.29 -20.65 -14.58
CA SER A 258 16.39 -20.70 -16.05
C SER A 258 15.93 -19.44 -16.78
N HIS A 259 15.29 -18.48 -16.09
CA HIS A 259 14.83 -17.21 -16.67
C HIS A 259 15.41 -15.99 -15.94
N GLN A 260 16.74 -15.98 -15.76
CA GLN A 260 17.46 -14.90 -15.09
C GLN A 260 17.29 -13.53 -15.79
N GLN A 261 17.04 -13.53 -17.11
CA GLN A 261 16.68 -12.33 -17.90
C GLN A 261 15.35 -11.68 -17.46
N ASP A 262 14.34 -12.47 -17.04
CA ASP A 262 13.04 -11.94 -16.60
C ASP A 262 13.11 -11.27 -15.22
N ARG A 263 14.12 -11.60 -14.41
CA ARG A 263 14.38 -10.91 -13.14
C ARG A 263 14.75 -9.43 -13.37
N PHE A 264 15.49 -9.15 -14.44
CA PHE A 264 15.83 -7.79 -14.87
C PHE A 264 14.57 -7.02 -15.30
N CYS A 265 13.75 -7.62 -16.18
CA CYS A 265 12.44 -7.10 -16.61
C CYS A 265 11.43 -6.90 -15.46
N SER A 266 11.60 -7.58 -14.33
CA SER A 266 10.71 -7.46 -13.17
C SER A 266 10.86 -6.11 -12.46
N SER A 267 12.07 -5.55 -12.41
CA SER A 267 12.35 -4.26 -11.75
C SER A 267 11.78 -3.06 -12.51
N GLU A 268 11.59 -3.18 -13.83
CA GLU A 268 11.04 -2.14 -14.70
C GLU A 268 9.50 -2.11 -14.68
N ARG A 269 8.86 -3.26 -14.41
CA ARG A 269 7.40 -3.43 -14.58
C ARG A 269 6.57 -2.57 -13.62
N TRP A 270 7.13 -2.15 -12.49
CA TRP A 270 6.49 -1.30 -11.49
C TRP A 270 6.54 0.20 -11.81
N GLN A 271 7.25 0.59 -12.86
CA GLN A 271 7.52 2.00 -13.18
C GLN A 271 6.48 2.65 -14.11
N GLN A 272 5.35 1.96 -14.38
CA GLN A 272 4.25 2.51 -15.17
C GLN A 272 3.33 3.48 -14.38
N GLN A 273 3.76 3.90 -13.18
CA GLN A 273 3.14 5.04 -12.49
C GLN A 273 3.71 6.34 -13.03
N GLU A 274 2.86 7.21 -13.57
CA GLU A 274 3.25 8.46 -14.24
C GLU A 274 3.86 9.50 -13.26
N GLU A 275 3.56 9.39 -11.96
CA GLU A 275 3.99 10.36 -10.95
C GLU A 275 5.26 9.96 -10.19
N GLU A 276 6.18 10.92 -10.05
CA GLU A 276 7.39 10.79 -9.24
C GLU A 276 7.06 10.48 -7.75
N PRO A 277 7.76 9.52 -7.11
CA PRO A 277 7.63 9.26 -5.67
C PRO A 277 7.94 10.51 -4.84
N ILE A 278 7.31 10.64 -3.68
CA ILE A 278 7.54 11.78 -2.78
C ILE A 278 8.91 11.67 -2.11
N HIS A 279 9.23 10.48 -1.57
CA HIS A 279 10.45 10.13 -0.85
C HIS A 279 10.62 8.60 -0.82
N LEU A 280 11.68 8.06 -0.18
CA LEU A 280 12.00 6.62 -0.20
C LEU A 280 10.92 5.74 0.46
N LEU A 281 10.38 6.14 1.61
CA LEU A 281 9.28 5.43 2.27
C LEU A 281 8.00 5.40 1.40
N ASN A 282 7.70 6.47 0.65
CA ASN A 282 6.60 6.49 -0.31
C ASN A 282 6.84 5.53 -1.49
N LEU A 283 8.08 5.43 -1.98
CA LEU A 283 8.48 4.45 -3.00
C LEU A 283 8.34 3.00 -2.50
N LEU A 284 8.73 2.71 -1.26
CA LEU A 284 8.49 1.41 -0.62
C LEU A 284 7.00 1.08 -0.53
N ARG A 285 6.16 2.04 -0.09
CA ARG A 285 4.70 1.88 -0.04
C ARG A 285 4.15 1.53 -1.43
N ARG A 286 4.50 2.29 -2.47
CA ARG A 286 4.07 2.03 -3.86
C ARG A 286 4.47 0.62 -4.32
N ARG A 287 5.67 0.15 -3.98
CA ARG A 287 6.16 -1.19 -4.33
C ARG A 287 5.40 -2.32 -3.61
N LEU A 288 4.99 -2.11 -2.36
CA LEU A 288 4.18 -3.04 -1.57
C LEU A 288 2.73 -3.17 -2.08
N LEU A 289 2.20 -2.12 -2.71
CA LEU A 289 0.80 -2.06 -3.17
C LEU A 289 0.62 -2.36 -4.66
N SER A 290 1.66 -2.22 -5.48
CA SER A 290 1.61 -2.59 -6.89
C SER A 290 1.44 -4.11 -7.06
N ARG A 291 0.58 -4.55 -7.98
CA ARG A 291 0.33 -5.97 -8.32
C ARG A 291 1.01 -6.38 -9.64
N LYS A 292 1.76 -7.49 -9.65
CA LYS A 292 2.46 -7.95 -10.87
C LYS A 292 1.40 -8.25 -11.93
N GLU A 293 1.31 -7.43 -12.97
CA GLU A 293 0.51 -7.79 -14.15
C GLU A 293 1.21 -8.94 -14.86
N GLU A 294 0.84 -10.16 -14.49
CA GLU A 294 0.94 -11.28 -15.40
C GLU A 294 -0.02 -11.05 -16.56
N LYS A 295 0.54 -10.97 -17.77
CA LYS A 295 -0.23 -11.18 -19.00
C LYS A 295 -0.71 -12.64 -19.01
N ARG A 296 -1.80 -12.92 -18.30
CA ARG A 296 -2.53 -14.19 -18.39
C ARG A 296 -2.82 -14.44 -19.87
N LYS A 297 -2.08 -15.35 -20.50
CA LYS A 297 -2.29 -15.74 -21.90
C LYS A 297 -3.78 -16.10 -22.03
N PRO A 298 -4.55 -15.42 -22.90
CA PRO A 298 -5.98 -15.63 -22.94
C PRO A 298 -6.26 -17.10 -23.22
N TRP A 299 -6.93 -17.78 -22.30
CA TRP A 299 -7.40 -19.15 -22.51
C TRP A 299 -8.25 -19.17 -23.79
N ARG A 300 -7.71 -19.77 -24.85
CA ARG A 300 -8.43 -19.93 -26.10
C ARG A 300 -9.62 -20.87 -25.84
N HIS A 301 -10.81 -20.38 -26.18
CA HIS A 301 -12.12 -21.06 -26.14
C HIS A 301 -12.80 -21.23 -24.76
N CYS A 302 -13.65 -20.25 -24.41
CA CYS A 302 -15.10 -20.38 -24.67
C CYS A 302 -15.82 -19.03 -24.44
N ARG A 303 -16.50 -18.49 -25.48
CA ARG A 303 -17.28 -17.23 -25.39
C ARG A 303 -18.48 -17.31 -24.45
N PHE A 304 -18.95 -18.52 -24.13
CA PHE A 304 -20.08 -18.74 -23.22
C PHE A 304 -19.63 -18.60 -21.75
N CYS A 305 -18.51 -19.22 -21.40
CA CYS A 305 -17.95 -19.19 -20.04
C CYS A 305 -17.59 -17.78 -19.59
N THR A 306 -17.07 -16.91 -20.47
CA THR A 306 -16.75 -15.52 -20.11
C THR A 306 -17.98 -14.64 -19.89
N ARG A 307 -19.11 -14.87 -20.59
CA ARG A 307 -20.39 -14.22 -20.24
C ARG A 307 -20.91 -14.69 -18.89
N LEU A 308 -20.82 -15.99 -18.59
CA LEU A 308 -21.25 -16.53 -17.30
C LEU A 308 -20.37 -16.01 -16.14
N PHE A 309 -19.05 -15.99 -16.32
CA PHE A 309 -18.08 -15.47 -15.33
C PHE A 309 -18.31 -13.98 -15.07
N ARG A 310 -18.52 -13.17 -16.12
CA ARG A 310 -18.84 -11.74 -16.00
C ARG A 310 -20.22 -11.49 -15.37
N TYR A 311 -21.20 -12.34 -15.66
CA TYR A 311 -22.54 -12.28 -15.05
C TYR A 311 -22.51 -12.65 -13.55
N LEU A 312 -21.72 -13.66 -13.18
CA LEU A 312 -21.51 -14.05 -11.77
C LEU A 312 -20.76 -12.97 -10.98
N ILE A 313 -19.76 -12.31 -11.57
CA ILE A 313 -19.05 -11.18 -10.95
C ILE A 313 -19.95 -9.93 -10.85
N ASN A 314 -20.71 -9.56 -11.90
CA ASN A 314 -21.59 -8.39 -11.82
C ASN A 314 -22.73 -8.54 -10.82
N ARG A 315 -23.18 -9.77 -10.51
CA ARG A 315 -24.28 -10.01 -9.56
C ARG A 315 -23.89 -9.72 -8.09
N SER A 316 -22.59 -9.60 -7.76
CA SER A 316 -22.16 -9.20 -6.41
C SER A 316 -22.08 -7.69 -6.18
N ASN A 317 -22.14 -6.88 -7.23
CA ASN A 317 -21.83 -5.44 -7.16
C ASN A 317 -23.07 -4.54 -7.05
N GLN A 318 -24.26 -5.11 -6.83
CA GLN A 318 -25.49 -4.35 -6.64
C GLN A 318 -26.04 -4.53 -5.21
N THR A 319 -25.34 -3.96 -4.23
CA THR A 319 -25.85 -3.84 -2.85
C THR A 319 -25.89 -2.39 -2.42
N ARG A 320 -27.12 -1.89 -2.20
CA ARG A 320 -27.42 -0.63 -1.52
C ARG A 320 -26.62 -0.51 -0.21
N THR A 321 -26.24 0.72 0.13
CA THR A 321 -25.59 1.11 1.38
C THR A 321 -26.36 0.60 2.60
N ARG A 322 -25.88 -0.50 3.20
CA ARG A 322 -26.28 -0.96 4.53
C ARG A 322 -25.13 -0.73 5.48
N ARG A 323 -25.45 -0.31 6.72
CA ARG A 323 -24.47 -0.03 7.79
C ARG A 323 -23.46 -1.18 7.88
N HIS A 324 -22.18 -0.84 7.77
CA HIS A 324 -21.08 -1.79 7.85
C HIS A 324 -20.95 -2.21 9.32
N HIS A 325 -21.53 -3.35 9.67
CA HIS A 325 -21.20 -4.00 10.94
C HIS A 325 -19.88 -4.72 10.78
N SER A 326 -18.93 -4.46 11.69
CA SER A 326 -17.68 -5.20 11.75
C SER A 326 -18.02 -6.67 11.96
N HIS A 327 -17.79 -7.48 10.93
CA HIS A 327 -17.89 -8.93 11.06
C HIS A 327 -16.71 -9.38 11.90
N THR A 328 -16.97 -9.85 13.13
CA THR A 328 -15.94 -10.43 13.99
C THR A 328 -15.18 -11.49 13.20
N PHE A 329 -13.90 -11.22 13.03
CA PHE A 329 -12.97 -12.07 12.33
C PHE A 329 -12.42 -13.11 13.30
N ARG A 330 -11.99 -14.25 12.79
CA ARG A 330 -11.57 -15.41 13.58
C ARG A 330 -10.06 -15.61 13.41
N ASN A 331 -9.36 -15.92 14.49
CA ASN A 331 -7.94 -16.29 14.45
C ASN A 331 -7.72 -17.57 13.61
N VAL A 332 -6.47 -17.83 13.22
CA VAL A 332 -6.11 -18.93 12.31
C VAL A 332 -6.60 -20.29 12.81
N LYS A 333 -6.43 -20.56 14.11
CA LYS A 333 -6.94 -21.74 14.81
C LYS A 333 -8.45 -21.95 14.59
N GLU A 334 -9.26 -20.91 14.77
CA GLU A 334 -10.69 -20.96 14.51
C GLU A 334 -11.05 -21.11 13.02
N LEU A 335 -10.31 -20.46 12.11
CA LEU A 335 -10.53 -20.59 10.66
C LEU A 335 -10.28 -22.04 10.19
N LYS A 336 -9.20 -22.68 10.67
CA LYS A 336 -8.92 -24.09 10.38
C LYS A 336 -10.03 -25.01 10.90
N ASN A 337 -10.54 -24.74 12.11
CA ASN A 337 -11.68 -25.47 12.68
C ASN A 337 -12.99 -25.29 11.87
N ALA A 338 -13.15 -24.17 11.15
CA ALA A 338 -14.23 -23.92 10.20
C ALA A 338 -13.98 -24.50 8.78
N GLY A 339 -12.93 -25.32 8.61
CA GLY A 339 -12.59 -25.93 7.32
C GLY A 339 -12.00 -24.94 6.31
N ILE A 340 -11.39 -23.84 6.75
CA ILE A 340 -10.67 -22.89 5.91
C ILE A 340 -9.18 -23.25 5.94
N TRP A 341 -8.58 -23.43 4.75
CA TRP A 341 -7.15 -23.67 4.59
C TRP A 341 -6.41 -22.39 4.20
N LEU A 342 -5.27 -22.17 4.83
CA LEU A 342 -4.37 -21.07 4.52
C LEU A 342 -3.44 -21.44 3.36
N LYS A 343 -3.12 -20.47 2.49
CA LYS A 343 -2.12 -20.59 1.43
C LYS A 343 -1.39 -19.25 1.22
N ALA A 344 -0.10 -19.33 0.86
CA ALA A 344 0.60 -18.23 0.22
C ALA A 344 -0.09 -17.81 -1.09
N SER A 345 -0.23 -16.49 -1.31
CA SER A 345 -0.54 -15.90 -2.61
C SER A 345 0.67 -15.97 -3.55
N GLU A 346 0.43 -15.72 -4.84
CA GLU A 346 1.47 -15.72 -5.89
C GLU A 346 2.40 -14.50 -5.79
N THR A 347 1.98 -13.43 -5.09
CA THR A 347 2.75 -12.19 -4.95
C THR A 347 2.87 -11.74 -3.48
N SER A 348 3.92 -11.00 -3.16
CA SER A 348 4.09 -10.30 -1.87
C SER A 348 3.31 -8.97 -1.80
N CYS A 349 2.36 -8.74 -2.70
CA CYS A 349 1.57 -7.51 -2.75
C CYS A 349 0.52 -7.51 -1.65
N LEU A 350 0.48 -6.47 -0.80
CA LEU A 350 -0.42 -6.44 0.36
C LEU A 350 -1.90 -6.56 -0.03
N THR A 351 -2.28 -6.12 -1.24
CA THR A 351 -3.66 -6.22 -1.73
C THR A 351 -4.08 -7.63 -2.16
N ASP A 352 -3.14 -8.57 -2.34
CA ASP A 352 -3.36 -9.91 -2.89
C ASP A 352 -3.91 -10.90 -1.84
N ILE A 353 -4.86 -10.44 -1.02
CA ILE A 353 -5.66 -11.28 -0.11
C ILE A 353 -6.93 -11.72 -0.84
N SER A 354 -7.16 -13.03 -0.92
CA SER A 354 -8.39 -13.56 -1.54
C SER A 354 -8.96 -14.76 -0.80
N PHE A 355 -10.26 -14.99 -0.94
CA PHE A 355 -10.94 -16.16 -0.42
C PHE A 355 -11.76 -16.83 -1.52
N ASN A 356 -11.73 -18.16 -1.54
CA ASN A 356 -12.55 -18.99 -2.42
C ASN A 356 -13.08 -20.17 -1.62
N ARG A 357 -14.27 -20.66 -1.98
CA ARG A 357 -14.94 -21.78 -1.34
C ARG A 357 -15.26 -22.86 -2.37
N ILE A 358 -14.84 -24.08 -2.09
CA ILE A 358 -15.15 -25.26 -2.90
C ILE A 358 -15.89 -26.26 -1.99
N PHE A 359 -17.18 -26.48 -2.27
CA PHE A 359 -18.12 -27.22 -1.41
C PHE A 359 -18.17 -26.70 0.04
N PHE A 360 -17.53 -27.40 0.98
CA PHE A 360 -17.43 -27.05 2.40
C PHE A 360 -16.00 -26.66 2.81
N VAL A 361 -15.03 -26.69 1.89
CA VAL A 361 -13.65 -26.26 2.16
C VAL A 361 -13.46 -24.82 1.69
N GLY A 362 -13.05 -23.94 2.62
CA GLY A 362 -12.59 -22.60 2.31
C GLY A 362 -11.09 -22.60 2.01
N LYS A 363 -10.63 -21.67 1.20
CA LYS A 363 -9.21 -21.37 0.99
C LYS A 363 -9.01 -19.87 1.10
N LEU A 364 -8.12 -19.46 1.99
CA LEU A 364 -7.69 -18.08 2.18
C LEU A 364 -6.25 -17.96 1.68
N TRP A 365 -6.04 -17.10 0.69
CA TRP A 365 -4.73 -16.73 0.19
C TRP A 365 -4.30 -15.41 0.82
N LEU A 366 -3.05 -15.37 1.27
CA LEU A 366 -2.41 -14.23 1.91
C LEU A 366 -1.05 -13.96 1.25
N PRO A 367 -0.70 -12.69 0.97
CA PRO A 367 0.61 -12.36 0.46
C PRO A 367 1.65 -12.74 1.52
N PRO A 368 2.72 -13.46 1.13
CA PRO A 368 3.73 -13.87 2.10
C PRO A 368 4.45 -12.66 2.71
N ILE A 369 4.98 -12.84 3.92
CA ILE A 369 5.70 -11.81 4.67
C ILE A 369 6.86 -12.42 5.47
N THR A 370 8.00 -11.73 5.48
CA THR A 370 9.10 -11.99 6.43
C THR A 370 8.94 -11.06 7.63
N VAL A 371 9.01 -11.61 8.84
CA VAL A 371 8.85 -10.87 10.10
C VAL A 371 10.16 -10.90 10.87
N ASP A 372 10.79 -9.74 11.05
CA ASP A 372 12.09 -9.53 11.69
C ASP A 372 12.12 -8.21 12.49
N ASP A 373 13.28 -7.85 13.03
CA ASP A 373 13.49 -6.60 13.79
C ASP A 373 13.20 -5.31 12.98
N SER A 374 13.16 -5.39 11.64
CA SER A 374 12.78 -4.27 10.76
C SER A 374 11.26 -4.11 10.62
N THR A 375 10.49 -5.19 10.79
CA THR A 375 9.05 -5.22 10.49
C THR A 375 8.26 -4.18 11.29
N GLY A 376 8.45 -4.15 12.62
CA GLY A 376 7.79 -3.17 13.50
C GLY A 376 8.07 -1.71 13.08
N PRO A 377 9.33 -1.27 13.02
CA PRO A 377 9.69 0.06 12.52
C PRO A 377 9.12 0.36 11.13
N LYS A 378 9.31 -0.54 10.16
CA LYS A 378 8.93 -0.36 8.76
C LYS A 378 7.41 -0.15 8.61
N PHE A 379 6.60 -1.03 9.19
CA PHE A 379 5.15 -0.92 9.10
C PHE A 379 4.59 0.27 9.90
N MET A 380 5.12 0.58 11.09
CA MET A 380 4.65 1.75 11.84
C MET A 380 4.94 3.06 11.12
N ASN A 381 6.06 3.19 10.39
CA ASN A 381 6.33 4.37 9.57
C ASN A 381 5.45 4.43 8.31
N LEU A 382 5.16 3.29 7.66
CA LEU A 382 4.19 3.24 6.56
C LEU A 382 2.77 3.63 7.02
N ILE A 383 2.34 3.17 8.19
CA ILE A 383 1.07 3.56 8.82
C ILE A 383 1.07 5.06 9.18
N ALA A 384 2.16 5.58 9.75
CA ALA A 384 2.27 7.01 10.05
C ALA A 384 2.15 7.88 8.80
N HIS A 385 2.74 7.45 7.69
CA HIS A 385 2.63 8.11 6.38
C HIS A 385 1.21 8.03 5.82
N GLU A 386 0.47 6.92 6.01
CA GLU A 386 -0.96 6.87 5.69
C GLU A 386 -1.76 7.84 6.57
N MET A 387 -1.44 7.95 7.86
CA MET A 387 -2.17 8.81 8.81
C MET A 387 -1.85 10.31 8.72
N CYS A 388 -1.02 10.75 7.78
CA CYS A 388 -0.78 12.17 7.51
C CYS A 388 -2.06 12.84 6.95
N PRO A 389 -2.40 14.08 7.38
CA PRO A 389 -3.68 14.71 7.07
C PRO A 389 -3.85 15.14 5.60
N ASP A 390 -2.73 15.31 4.90
CA ASP A 390 -2.55 15.70 3.51
C ASP A 390 -2.26 14.50 2.59
N PHE A 391 -2.21 13.28 3.13
CA PHE A 391 -2.07 12.06 2.35
C PHE A 391 -3.45 11.58 1.86
N ASP A 392 -3.63 11.38 0.55
CA ASP A 392 -4.86 10.75 0.02
C ASP A 392 -4.93 9.29 0.47
N ASN A 393 -5.77 9.05 1.47
CA ASN A 393 -5.59 7.94 2.37
C ASN A 393 -6.51 6.77 2.03
N ASP A 394 -5.94 5.79 1.32
CA ASP A 394 -6.60 4.50 1.09
C ASP A 394 -6.57 3.56 2.33
N PHE A 395 -5.71 3.82 3.33
CA PHE A 395 -5.43 3.00 4.53
C PHE A 395 -5.07 1.52 4.23
N THR A 396 -4.46 1.19 3.09
CA THR A 396 -4.23 -0.22 2.71
C THR A 396 -3.22 -0.92 3.61
N VAL A 397 -2.09 -0.28 3.95
CA VAL A 397 -1.08 -0.88 4.83
C VAL A 397 -1.66 -1.05 6.24
N THR A 398 -2.34 -0.03 6.76
CA THR A 398 -3.08 -0.09 8.03
C THR A 398 -4.09 -1.24 8.01
N SER A 399 -4.91 -1.34 6.97
CA SER A 399 -5.93 -2.40 6.82
C SER A 399 -5.33 -3.80 6.69
N TYR A 400 -4.13 -3.93 6.13
CA TYR A 400 -3.38 -5.19 6.04
C TYR A 400 -2.88 -5.62 7.42
N ILE A 401 -2.27 -4.71 8.19
CA ILE A 401 -1.82 -4.99 9.56
C ILE A 401 -2.99 -5.38 10.45
N CYS A 402 -4.12 -4.66 10.40
CA CYS A 402 -5.34 -5.03 11.12
C CYS A 402 -5.92 -6.39 10.65
N PHE A 403 -5.65 -6.85 9.43
CA PHE A 403 -6.08 -8.17 8.93
C PHE A 403 -5.17 -9.29 9.45
N LEU A 404 -3.86 -9.06 9.51
CA LEU A 404 -2.91 -10.01 10.11
C LEU A 404 -3.09 -10.13 11.63
N ASP A 405 -3.31 -9.01 12.32
CA ASP A 405 -3.66 -8.99 13.75
C ASP A 405 -4.93 -9.84 14.03
N SER A 406 -5.98 -9.65 13.23
CA SER A 406 -7.20 -10.45 13.31
C SER A 406 -6.99 -11.96 13.08
N LEU A 407 -5.86 -12.38 12.51
CA LEU A 407 -5.47 -13.76 12.26
C LEU A 407 -4.57 -14.33 13.37
N ILE A 408 -3.72 -13.49 13.97
CA ILE A 408 -2.58 -13.89 14.82
C ILE A 408 -2.86 -13.46 16.26
N ASP A 409 -3.42 -14.37 17.06
CA ASP A 409 -3.72 -14.14 18.47
C ASP A 409 -2.66 -14.82 19.35
N GLU A 410 -2.37 -16.10 19.07
CA GLU A 410 -1.42 -16.94 19.79
C GLU A 410 -0.22 -17.39 18.91
N ALA A 411 0.82 -17.96 19.53
CA ALA A 411 2.00 -18.47 18.80
C ALA A 411 1.66 -19.63 17.84
N GLU A 412 0.63 -20.41 18.17
CA GLU A 412 0.06 -21.45 17.31
C GLU A 412 -0.47 -20.89 15.98
N ASP A 413 -1.05 -19.69 15.96
CA ASP A 413 -1.53 -19.04 14.73
C ASP A 413 -0.35 -18.65 13.82
N VAL A 414 0.74 -18.16 14.42
CA VAL A 414 2.01 -17.86 13.70
C VAL A 414 2.59 -19.13 13.09
N LYS A 415 2.66 -20.21 13.87
CA LYS A 415 3.13 -21.51 13.39
C LYS A 415 2.31 -22.02 12.21
N ASP A 416 0.98 -21.90 12.27
CA ASP A 416 0.10 -22.30 11.17
C ASP A 416 0.29 -21.44 9.90
N LEU A 417 0.62 -20.15 10.04
CA LEU A 417 0.99 -19.30 8.90
C LEU A 417 2.37 -19.65 8.32
N ARG A 418 3.32 -20.09 9.16
CA ARG A 418 4.63 -20.61 8.74
C ARG A 418 4.48 -21.92 7.96
N ASP A 419 3.71 -22.87 8.48
CA ASP A 419 3.43 -24.15 7.83
C ASP A 419 2.70 -23.97 6.48
N ALA A 420 1.89 -22.91 6.35
CA ALA A 420 1.24 -22.51 5.10
C ALA A 420 2.15 -21.74 4.11
N GLY A 421 3.39 -21.42 4.49
CA GLY A 421 4.35 -20.65 3.70
C GLY A 421 4.03 -19.16 3.56
N ILE A 422 3.14 -18.63 4.40
CA ILE A 422 2.71 -17.22 4.41
C ILE A 422 3.65 -16.39 5.26
N LEU A 423 4.11 -16.91 6.40
CA LEU A 423 4.95 -16.16 7.33
C LEU A 423 6.33 -16.80 7.45
N TYR A 424 7.38 -16.00 7.29
CA TYR A 424 8.77 -16.39 7.54
C TYR A 424 9.24 -15.69 8.80
N ASN A 425 9.45 -16.45 9.87
CA ASN A 425 9.85 -15.91 11.16
C ASN A 425 11.38 -15.71 11.22
N GLY A 426 11.80 -14.45 11.29
CA GLY A 426 13.17 -14.00 11.57
C GLY A 426 13.30 -13.29 12.93
N LEU A 427 12.24 -13.28 13.75
CA LEU A 427 12.32 -12.98 15.18
C LEU A 427 12.73 -14.25 15.96
N GLY A 428 13.06 -14.10 17.25
CA GLY A 428 13.57 -15.19 18.07
C GLY A 428 12.56 -16.31 18.36
N SER A 429 11.26 -16.04 18.25
CA SER A 429 10.18 -16.96 18.62
C SER A 429 8.85 -16.64 17.92
N ASP A 430 7.93 -17.60 17.88
CA ASP A 430 6.58 -17.37 17.32
C ASP A 430 5.73 -16.49 18.28
N GLU A 431 6.01 -16.57 19.58
CA GLU A 431 5.43 -15.72 20.62
C GLU A 431 5.79 -14.24 20.44
N GLU A 432 7.00 -13.92 19.96
CA GLU A 432 7.42 -12.54 19.66
C GLU A 432 6.72 -11.98 18.42
N VAL A 433 6.48 -12.80 17.40
CA VAL A 433 5.69 -12.43 16.23
C VAL A 433 4.24 -12.09 16.62
N ALA A 434 3.59 -12.96 17.41
CA ALA A 434 2.23 -12.71 17.87
C ALA A 434 2.14 -11.43 18.73
N LYS A 435 3.07 -11.25 19.67
CA LYS A 435 3.18 -10.00 20.47
C LYS A 435 3.41 -8.76 19.61
N LEU A 436 4.14 -8.85 18.50
CA LEU A 436 4.37 -7.72 17.61
C LEU A 436 3.08 -7.25 16.92
N PHE A 437 2.31 -8.17 16.32
CA PHE A 437 1.05 -7.82 15.63
C PHE A 437 -0.01 -7.29 16.60
N ASN A 438 -0.32 -8.05 17.66
CA ASN A 438 -1.28 -7.68 18.72
C ASN A 438 -1.01 -6.28 19.30
N LYS A 439 0.26 -5.91 19.40
CA LYS A 439 0.69 -4.59 19.89
C LYS A 439 0.54 -3.50 18.84
N MET A 440 0.85 -3.76 17.56
CA MET A 440 0.73 -2.76 16.49
C MET A 440 -0.71 -2.31 16.28
N ASN A 441 -1.71 -3.19 16.48
CA ASN A 441 -3.11 -2.86 16.22
C ASN A 441 -3.83 -2.05 17.33
N THR A 442 -3.18 -1.75 18.47
CA THR A 442 -3.87 -1.23 19.67
C THR A 442 -4.69 0.05 19.43
N ASP A 443 -4.23 0.94 18.54
CA ASP A 443 -4.88 2.24 18.23
C ASP A 443 -5.22 2.41 16.72
N LEU A 444 -5.18 1.34 15.92
CA LEU A 444 -5.36 1.46 14.46
C LEU A 444 -6.83 1.44 14.05
N VAL A 445 -7.20 2.31 13.10
CA VAL A 445 -8.52 2.34 12.48
C VAL A 445 -8.38 1.96 11.00
N PRO A 446 -8.65 0.70 10.62
CA PRO A 446 -8.56 0.26 9.23
C PRO A 446 -9.70 0.81 8.37
N SER A 447 -9.51 0.83 7.06
CA SER A 447 -10.58 1.20 6.12
C SER A 447 -11.76 0.22 6.21
N PRO A 448 -13.02 0.71 6.26
CA PRO A 448 -14.22 -0.13 6.28
C PRO A 448 -14.54 -0.78 4.94
N THR A 449 -13.83 -0.41 3.87
CA THR A 449 -14.00 -0.96 2.51
C THR A 449 -12.94 -2.00 2.17
N ILE A 450 -11.69 -1.81 2.60
CA ILE A 450 -10.58 -2.70 2.29
C ILE A 450 -10.75 -4.07 2.97
N TYR A 451 -10.49 -5.13 2.19
CA TYR A 451 -10.76 -6.54 2.51
C TYR A 451 -12.18 -6.89 2.99
N ASN A 452 -13.13 -5.96 3.06
CA ASN A 452 -14.50 -6.21 3.51
C ASN A 452 -15.18 -7.33 2.69
N GLY A 453 -14.94 -7.36 1.38
CA GLY A 453 -15.38 -8.45 0.51
C GLY A 453 -14.85 -9.83 0.94
N VAL A 454 -13.61 -9.92 1.42
CA VAL A 454 -12.99 -11.14 1.94
C VAL A 454 -13.51 -11.47 3.35
N LYS A 455 -13.51 -10.50 4.28
CA LYS A 455 -14.04 -10.65 5.65
C LYS A 455 -15.49 -11.16 5.63
N ARG A 456 -16.34 -10.60 4.76
CA ARG A 456 -17.73 -11.04 4.56
C ARG A 456 -17.84 -12.46 4.01
N GLN A 457 -16.96 -12.89 3.10
CA GLN A 457 -16.97 -14.26 2.58
C GLN A 457 -16.57 -15.29 3.64
N ILE A 458 -15.51 -14.99 4.41
CA ILE A 458 -15.06 -15.80 5.55
C ILE A 458 -16.18 -15.90 6.61
N HIS A 459 -16.80 -14.78 6.98
CA HIS A 459 -17.92 -14.76 7.92
C HIS A 459 -19.11 -15.61 7.43
N ASN A 460 -19.49 -15.49 6.15
CA ASN A 460 -20.57 -16.28 5.55
C ASN A 460 -20.25 -17.78 5.47
N HIS A 461 -18.97 -18.15 5.30
CA HIS A 461 -18.51 -19.54 5.37
C HIS A 461 -18.66 -20.08 6.79
N CYS A 462 -18.07 -19.40 7.78
CA CYS A 462 -18.07 -19.84 9.19
C CYS A 462 -19.48 -19.89 9.82
N LYS A 463 -20.40 -19.02 9.38
CA LYS A 463 -21.78 -18.97 9.89
C LYS A 463 -22.66 -20.14 9.40
N ASN A 464 -22.30 -20.81 8.32
CA ASN A 464 -23.16 -21.84 7.72
C ASN A 464 -22.93 -23.20 8.39
N MET A 465 -23.82 -23.58 9.31
CA MET A 465 -23.71 -24.83 10.08
C MET A 465 -23.53 -26.09 9.23
N TRP A 466 -24.15 -26.16 8.04
CA TRP A 466 -23.98 -27.30 7.12
C TRP A 466 -22.55 -27.40 6.57
N ILE A 467 -21.85 -26.28 6.38
CA ILE A 467 -20.43 -26.27 6.02
C ILE A 467 -19.61 -26.83 7.18
N ASN A 468 -19.85 -26.33 8.40
CA ASN A 468 -19.06 -26.72 9.58
C ASN A 468 -19.17 -28.23 9.84
N TYR A 469 -20.38 -28.80 9.85
CA TYR A 469 -20.58 -30.24 10.00
C TYR A 469 -19.96 -31.05 8.86
N ALA A 470 -20.11 -30.61 7.59
CA ALA A 470 -19.52 -31.33 6.46
C ALA A 470 -17.98 -31.29 6.45
N ALA A 471 -17.38 -30.15 6.83
CA ALA A 471 -15.93 -29.99 6.96
C ALA A 471 -15.36 -30.85 8.10
N GLN A 472 -16.03 -30.88 9.26
CA GLN A 472 -15.66 -31.75 10.39
C GLN A 472 -15.77 -33.24 10.01
N ALA A 473 -16.87 -33.65 9.37
CA ALA A 473 -17.03 -35.01 8.87
C ALA A 473 -15.94 -35.38 7.86
N TYR A 474 -15.55 -34.45 6.98
CA TYR A 474 -14.48 -34.68 6.01
C TYR A 474 -13.11 -34.87 6.66
N HIS A 475 -12.69 -33.99 7.57
CA HIS A 475 -11.42 -34.13 8.29
C HIS A 475 -11.36 -35.36 9.21
N THR A 476 -12.51 -35.80 9.72
CA THR A 476 -12.61 -36.98 10.61
C THR A 476 -12.62 -38.29 9.84
N HIS A 477 -13.44 -38.40 8.78
CA HIS A 477 -13.69 -39.67 8.08
C HIS A 477 -12.97 -39.83 6.74
N PHE A 478 -12.61 -38.74 6.06
CA PHE A 478 -11.98 -38.77 4.73
C PHE A 478 -10.50 -38.37 4.77
N ARG A 479 -9.75 -38.89 5.76
CA ARG A 479 -8.30 -38.69 5.90
C ARG A 479 -7.47 -39.25 4.73
N SER A 480 -8.02 -40.13 3.91
CA SER A 480 -7.37 -40.69 2.72
C SER A 480 -8.19 -40.41 1.46
N PRO A 481 -7.57 -40.02 0.32
CA PRO A 481 -8.27 -39.89 -0.96
C PRO A 481 -9.05 -41.15 -1.34
N TRP A 482 -8.51 -42.34 -0.99
CA TRP A 482 -9.15 -43.63 -1.24
C TRP A 482 -10.43 -43.82 -0.44
N THR A 483 -10.50 -43.35 0.82
CA THR A 483 -11.74 -43.43 1.62
C THR A 483 -12.85 -42.56 1.04
N PHE A 484 -12.52 -41.39 0.47
CA PHE A 484 -13.49 -40.55 -0.22
C PHE A 484 -13.96 -41.18 -1.53
N LEU A 485 -13.04 -41.73 -2.35
CA LEU A 485 -13.38 -42.42 -3.59
C LEU A 485 -14.23 -43.68 -3.36
N ALA A 486 -13.94 -44.46 -2.31
CA ALA A 486 -14.74 -45.63 -1.93
C ALA A 486 -16.16 -45.23 -1.50
N PHE A 487 -16.31 -44.14 -0.74
CA PHE A 487 -17.62 -43.61 -0.36
C PHE A 487 -18.43 -43.10 -1.56
N VAL A 488 -17.80 -42.36 -2.47
CA VAL A 488 -18.43 -41.92 -3.74
C VAL A 488 -18.82 -43.13 -4.60
N GLY A 489 -17.97 -44.15 -4.67
CA GLY A 489 -18.26 -45.41 -5.38
C GLY A 489 -19.45 -46.16 -4.78
N ALA A 490 -19.55 -46.22 -3.44
CA ALA A 490 -20.69 -46.82 -2.75
C ALA A 490 -22.00 -46.05 -3.01
N ILE A 491 -21.98 -44.71 -3.00
CA ILE A 491 -23.14 -43.89 -3.37
C ILE A 491 -23.54 -44.13 -4.83
N ALA A 492 -22.57 -44.15 -5.76
CA ALA A 492 -22.84 -44.42 -7.17
C ALA A 492 -23.45 -45.81 -7.38
N ALA A 493 -22.94 -46.84 -6.69
CA ALA A 493 -23.51 -48.18 -6.72
C ALA A 493 -24.95 -48.20 -6.20
N LEU A 494 -25.24 -47.55 -5.07
CA LEU A 494 -26.60 -47.45 -4.52
C LEU A 494 -27.57 -46.72 -5.48
N LEU A 495 -27.14 -45.62 -6.10
CA LEU A 495 -27.95 -44.89 -7.08
C LEU A 495 -28.21 -45.73 -8.34
N LEU A 496 -27.22 -46.47 -8.84
CA LEU A 496 -27.39 -47.40 -9.94
C LEU A 496 -28.34 -48.55 -9.59
N SER A 497 -28.24 -49.12 -8.38
CA SER A 497 -29.16 -50.15 -7.89
C SER A 497 -30.60 -49.62 -7.77
N ALA A 498 -30.79 -48.39 -7.28
CA ALA A 498 -32.11 -47.75 -7.21
C ALA A 498 -32.69 -47.49 -8.61
N LEU A 499 -31.87 -47.01 -9.55
CA LEU A 499 -32.26 -46.79 -10.95
C LEU A 499 -32.65 -48.11 -11.65
N GLN A 500 -31.85 -49.17 -11.47
CA GLN A 500 -32.13 -50.51 -11.98
C GLN A 500 -33.44 -51.06 -11.41
N THR A 501 -33.67 -50.89 -10.11
CA THR A 501 -34.92 -51.30 -9.44
C THR A 501 -36.12 -50.55 -10.02
N TYR A 502 -36.01 -49.24 -10.20
CA TYR A 502 -37.07 -48.41 -10.81
C TYR A 502 -37.42 -48.87 -12.23
N TYR A 503 -36.42 -49.06 -13.11
CA TYR A 503 -36.65 -49.54 -14.47
C TYR A 503 -37.22 -50.98 -14.51
N THR A 504 -36.90 -51.81 -13.53
CA THR A 504 -37.44 -53.18 -13.42
C THR A 504 -38.92 -53.17 -13.00
N ILE A 505 -39.33 -52.23 -12.14
CA ILE A 505 -40.72 -52.06 -11.69
C ILE A 505 -41.59 -51.33 -12.73
N HIS A 506 -40.99 -50.53 -13.63
CA HIS A 506 -41.68 -49.76 -14.67
C HIS A 506 -41.35 -50.20 -16.10
N GLN A 507 -41.10 -51.50 -16.31
CA GLN A 507 -41.09 -52.05 -17.66
C GLN A 507 -42.49 -51.92 -18.29
N PRO A 508 -42.64 -51.27 -19.46
CA PRO A 508 -43.87 -51.35 -20.24
C PRO A 508 -44.07 -52.79 -20.69
N LYS A 509 -45.30 -53.30 -20.58
CA LYS A 509 -45.71 -54.58 -21.18
C LYS A 509 -45.91 -54.45 -22.68
#